data_AF-A0A0Q5TY71-F1
#
_entry.id   AF-A0A0Q5TY71-F1
#
_cell.length_a   1.000
_cell.length_b   1.000
_cell.length_c   1.000
_cell.angle_alpha   90.00
_cell.angle_beta   90.00
_cell.angle_gamma   90.00
#
_symmetry.space_group_name_H-M   'P 1'
#
loop_
_entity.id
_entity.type
_entity.pdbx_description
1 polymer ?
#
loop_
_entity_poly.entity_id
_entity_poly.type
_entity_poly.pdbx_seq_one_letter_code
_entity_poly.pdbx_strand_id
1 'polypeptide(L)'
;MSAFFYIKGLNEKIPYYYISKAKLINSSQGKSLMVSTIEMQYTYYVDVAIWNNGLQFIDFSDFVESQPISLKANGINKIIRSDLIAKSRAELNVSSQVDNKILFINMKENEALEQGDGVCFRVFFNSYDYYKIRFNLMSRIKGTKDGFKYINLKRVSKATHTSRLVIGWFIILVSILIRSVGLMIVKNPVVFRQSELIILLIIVITWTYYTYEYIYFAINLPWLNL
;
A
#
# COMPACT_ATOMS: atom_id res chain seq x y z
N MET A 1 19.66 24.18 3.85
CA MET A 1 18.65 23.25 4.39
C MET A 1 18.48 21.99 3.53
N SER A 2 18.48 22.07 2.19
CA SER A 2 18.33 20.92 1.29
C SER A 2 19.39 19.81 1.45
N ALA A 3 20.66 20.16 1.67
CA ALA A 3 21.73 19.18 1.87
C ALA A 3 21.58 18.35 3.17
N PHE A 4 20.99 18.94 4.22
CA PHE A 4 20.79 18.24 5.50
C PHE A 4 19.65 17.20 5.42
N PHE A 5 18.58 17.51 4.67
CA PHE A 5 17.53 16.53 4.35
C PHE A 5 18.03 15.44 3.40
N TYR A 6 18.92 15.79 2.47
CA TYR A 6 19.56 14.82 1.57
C TYR A 6 20.43 13.81 2.34
N ILE A 7 21.23 14.27 3.30
CA ILE A 7 22.12 13.40 4.10
C ILE A 7 21.32 12.53 5.09
N LYS A 8 20.25 13.05 5.70
CA LYS A 8 19.38 12.23 6.57
C LYS A 8 18.61 11.15 5.79
N GLY A 9 18.12 11.47 4.60
CA GLY A 9 17.38 10.52 3.76
C GLY A 9 18.23 9.34 3.27
N LEU A 10 19.56 9.50 3.17
CA LEU A 10 20.47 8.47 2.65
C LEU A 10 20.66 7.25 3.56
N ASN A 11 20.29 7.32 4.84
CA ASN A 11 20.62 6.29 5.83
C ASN A 11 19.42 5.82 6.68
N GLU A 12 18.20 5.94 6.18
CA GLU A 12 17.02 5.51 6.94
C GLU A 12 16.45 4.19 6.44
N LYS A 13 16.21 3.27 7.40
CA LYS A 13 15.36 2.10 7.22
C LYS A 13 13.91 2.57 7.31
N ILE A 14 13.13 2.35 6.25
CA ILE A 14 11.74 2.81 6.18
C ILE A 14 10.82 1.62 5.89
N PRO A 15 10.57 0.74 6.88
CA PRO A 15 9.67 -0.38 6.74
C PRO A 15 8.21 0.08 6.69
N TYR A 16 7.47 -0.34 5.67
CA TYR A 16 6.06 -0.05 5.49
C TYR A 16 5.21 -1.31 5.42
N TYR A 17 3.95 -1.16 5.80
CA TYR A 17 2.95 -2.20 5.63
C TYR A 17 1.62 -1.67 5.14
N TYR A 18 0.87 -2.55 4.49
CA TYR A 18 -0.49 -2.31 4.02
C TYR A 18 -1.36 -3.51 4.30
N ILE A 19 -2.64 -3.25 4.61
CA ILE A 19 -3.65 -4.27 4.80
C ILE A 19 -4.85 -3.91 3.94
N SER A 20 -5.27 -4.84 3.08
CA SER A 20 -6.42 -4.66 2.20
C SER A 20 -7.73 -4.56 2.98
N LYS A 21 -8.81 -4.15 2.29
CA LYS A 21 -10.15 -4.41 2.84
C LYS A 21 -10.39 -5.92 2.89
N ALA A 22 -11.09 -6.38 3.93
CA ALA A 22 -11.56 -7.75 4.02
C ALA A 22 -12.48 -8.07 2.84
N LYS A 23 -12.29 -9.25 2.25
CA LYS A 23 -13.10 -9.77 1.15
C LYS A 23 -13.69 -11.11 1.58
N LEU A 24 -14.98 -11.31 1.32
CA LEU A 24 -15.68 -12.56 1.62
C LEU A 24 -15.24 -13.63 0.61
N ILE A 25 -14.99 -14.85 1.10
CA ILE A 25 -14.82 -16.02 0.24
C ILE A 25 -16.22 -16.60 0.04
N ASN A 26 -16.69 -16.62 -1.21
CA ASN A 26 -18.04 -17.10 -1.52
C ASN A 26 -18.26 -18.50 -0.92
N SER A 27 -19.19 -18.56 0.03
CA SER A 27 -19.73 -19.80 0.59
C SER A 27 -20.69 -20.42 -0.43
N SER A 28 -20.18 -21.08 -1.46
CA SER A 28 -21.03 -21.91 -2.31
C SER A 28 -20.25 -22.96 -3.10
N GLN A 29 -19.88 -24.05 -2.44
CA GLN A 29 -19.86 -25.37 -3.07
C GLN A 29 -20.53 -26.37 -2.13
N GLY A 30 -21.82 -26.64 -2.39
CA GLY A 30 -22.51 -27.85 -1.96
C GLY A 30 -23.31 -27.77 -0.66
N LYS A 31 -24.63 -27.71 -0.82
CA LYS A 31 -25.71 -27.93 0.17
C LYS A 31 -26.06 -26.76 1.10
N SER A 32 -27.29 -26.29 0.90
CA SER A 32 -28.19 -25.73 1.90
C SER A 32 -27.91 -26.30 3.29
N LEU A 33 -27.59 -25.43 4.24
CA LEU A 33 -27.64 -25.73 5.68
C LEU A 33 -28.69 -24.82 6.31
N MET A 34 -29.96 -25.23 6.17
CA MET A 34 -30.87 -25.08 7.29
C MET A 34 -30.56 -26.19 8.28
N VAL A 35 -29.74 -25.92 9.29
CA VAL A 35 -29.66 -26.73 10.52
C VAL A 35 -29.36 -25.80 11.71
N SER A 36 -30.32 -25.78 12.64
CA SER A 36 -30.28 -25.36 14.05
C SER A 36 -28.98 -24.77 14.65
N THR A 37 -29.14 -23.60 15.30
CA THR A 37 -28.39 -23.11 16.50
C THR A 37 -26.86 -22.99 16.48
N ILE A 38 -26.18 -23.01 15.33
CA ILE A 38 -24.74 -22.75 15.27
C ILE A 38 -24.49 -21.45 14.48
N GLU A 39 -23.89 -20.45 15.14
CA GLU A 39 -23.53 -19.17 14.53
C GLU A 39 -22.71 -19.38 13.26
N MET A 40 -23.20 -18.89 12.11
CA MET A 40 -22.50 -19.00 10.84
C MET A 40 -21.19 -18.20 10.88
N GLN A 41 -20.06 -18.91 10.94
CA GLN A 41 -18.73 -18.31 10.79
C GLN A 41 -18.44 -18.12 9.30
N TYR A 42 -18.45 -16.87 8.85
CA TYR A 42 -18.01 -16.53 7.50
C TYR A 42 -16.48 -16.49 7.43
N THR A 43 -15.92 -17.04 6.36
CA THR A 43 -14.49 -16.95 6.07
C THR A 43 -14.21 -15.77 5.16
N TYR A 44 -13.30 -14.92 5.60
CA TYR A 44 -12.82 -13.75 4.87
C TYR A 44 -11.32 -13.88 4.62
N TYR A 45 -10.81 -13.07 3.70
CA TYR A 45 -9.39 -12.83 3.57
C TYR A 45 -9.03 -11.35 3.54
N VAL A 46 -7.82 -11.05 4.00
CA VAL A 46 -7.13 -9.78 3.78
C VAL A 46 -5.76 -10.06 3.18
N ASP A 47 -5.31 -9.18 2.29
CA ASP A 47 -3.95 -9.20 1.78
C ASP A 47 -3.10 -8.24 2.65
N VAL A 48 -2.00 -8.73 3.17
CA VAL A 48 -1.07 -8.04 4.08
C VAL A 48 0.28 -7.95 3.40
N ALA A 49 0.64 -6.75 2.99
CA ALA A 49 1.92 -6.47 2.37
C ALA A 49 2.87 -5.81 3.37
N ILE A 50 4.12 -6.25 3.40
CA ILE A 50 5.22 -5.61 4.11
C ILE A 50 6.35 -5.36 3.12
N TRP A 51 7.02 -4.22 3.21
CA TRP A 51 8.15 -3.90 2.33
C TRP A 51 9.09 -2.89 2.98
N ASN A 52 10.31 -2.80 2.47
CA ASN A 52 11.25 -1.77 2.82
C ASN A 52 11.24 -0.67 1.76
N ASN A 53 10.95 0.55 2.17
CA ASN A 53 10.97 1.74 1.35
C ASN A 53 12.22 2.59 1.59
N GLY A 54 13.06 2.21 2.55
CA GLY A 54 14.30 2.88 2.89
C GLY A 54 15.42 2.51 1.93
N LEU A 55 16.48 3.31 1.93
CA LEU A 55 17.69 3.04 1.16
C LEU A 55 18.59 2.01 1.85
N GLN A 56 18.45 1.85 3.18
CA GLN A 56 19.18 0.84 3.94
C GLN A 56 18.45 -0.49 3.97
N PHE A 57 19.22 -1.58 3.89
CA PHE A 57 18.75 -2.94 4.11
C PHE A 57 18.15 -3.12 5.50
N ILE A 58 17.14 -3.98 5.59
CA ILE A 58 16.62 -4.50 6.86
C ILE A 58 16.98 -5.98 6.92
N ASP A 59 18.06 -6.28 7.63
CA ASP A 59 18.59 -7.64 7.74
C ASP A 59 17.81 -8.46 8.77
N PHE A 60 17.88 -9.79 8.66
CA PHE A 60 17.36 -10.70 9.68
C PHE A 60 17.73 -10.28 11.12
N SER A 61 18.99 -9.87 11.33
CA SER A 61 19.50 -9.44 12.65
C SER A 61 18.91 -8.13 13.18
N ASP A 62 18.21 -7.36 12.34
CA ASP A 62 17.52 -6.14 12.76
C ASP A 62 16.18 -6.42 13.45
N PHE A 63 15.57 -7.56 13.18
CA PHE A 63 14.33 -7.97 13.82
C PHE A 63 14.61 -8.41 15.26
N VAL A 64 13.92 -7.81 16.21
CA VAL A 64 14.09 -8.14 17.62
C VAL A 64 13.22 -9.35 17.96
N GLU A 65 13.84 -10.46 18.37
CA GLU A 65 13.15 -11.73 18.67
C GLU A 65 12.03 -11.58 19.71
N SER A 66 12.19 -10.71 20.70
CA SER A 66 11.17 -10.46 21.73
C SER A 66 9.93 -9.71 21.19
N GLN A 67 10.03 -9.11 20.00
CA GLN A 67 8.95 -8.38 19.33
C GLN A 67 8.96 -8.68 17.83
N PRO A 68 8.64 -9.94 17.45
CA PRO A 68 8.69 -10.39 16.06
C PRO A 68 7.60 -9.70 15.24
N ILE A 69 7.70 -9.82 13.92
CA ILE A 69 6.66 -9.35 13.02
C ILE A 69 5.39 -10.18 13.28
N SER A 70 4.39 -9.54 13.87
CA SER A 70 3.15 -10.20 14.27
C SER A 70 1.95 -9.37 13.85
N LEU A 71 1.02 -10.02 13.16
CA LEU A 71 -0.26 -9.45 12.78
C LEU A 71 -1.32 -9.96 13.74
N LYS A 72 -1.98 -9.03 14.43
CA LYS A 72 -3.09 -9.29 15.35
C LYS A 72 -4.33 -8.61 14.84
N ALA A 73 -5.49 -9.21 15.08
CA ALA A 73 -6.76 -8.56 14.76
C ALA A 73 -7.70 -8.56 15.96
N ASN A 74 -8.33 -7.43 16.19
CA ASN A 74 -9.42 -7.33 17.15
C ASN A 74 -10.73 -7.72 16.47
N GLY A 75 -11.58 -8.50 17.15
CA GLY A 75 -12.89 -8.91 16.62
C GLY A 75 -12.84 -10.10 15.65
N ILE A 76 -11.72 -10.83 15.57
CA ILE A 76 -11.67 -12.13 14.88
C ILE A 76 -11.80 -13.28 15.88
N ASN A 77 -12.35 -14.38 15.38
CA ASN A 77 -12.43 -15.64 16.12
C ASN A 77 -11.10 -16.37 16.04
N LYS A 78 -10.57 -16.53 14.82
CA LYS A 78 -9.34 -17.27 14.55
C LYS A 78 -8.78 -16.90 13.18
N ILE A 79 -7.45 -16.88 13.06
CA ILE A 79 -6.76 -16.92 11.77
C ILE A 79 -6.65 -18.40 11.37
N ILE A 80 -7.11 -18.73 10.17
CA ILE A 80 -7.17 -20.10 9.67
C ILE A 80 -5.81 -20.50 9.09
N ARG A 81 -5.32 -19.68 8.16
CA ARG A 81 -4.05 -19.90 7.45
C ARG A 81 -3.57 -18.61 6.79
N SER A 82 -2.34 -18.63 6.31
CA SER A 82 -1.75 -17.58 5.48
C SER A 82 -1.05 -18.18 4.27
N ASP A 83 -1.31 -17.60 3.11
CA ASP A 83 -0.67 -17.99 1.85
C ASP A 83 0.21 -16.83 1.37
N LEU A 84 1.45 -17.10 1.02
CA LEU A 84 2.31 -16.13 0.37
C LEU A 84 1.87 -15.97 -1.10
N ILE A 85 1.43 -14.77 -1.50
CA ILE A 85 0.84 -14.52 -2.82
C ILE A 85 1.72 -13.68 -3.74
N ALA A 86 2.65 -12.89 -3.20
CA ALA A 86 3.59 -12.10 -3.99
C ALA A 86 4.90 -11.86 -3.23
N LYS A 87 5.98 -11.69 -4.01
CA LYS A 87 7.32 -11.31 -3.55
C LYS A 87 7.95 -10.36 -4.57
N SER A 88 8.81 -9.46 -4.12
CA SER A 88 9.59 -8.57 -4.99
C SER A 88 10.62 -9.31 -5.84
N ARG A 89 11.26 -10.33 -5.28
CA ARG A 89 12.25 -11.20 -5.91
C ARG A 89 12.03 -12.67 -5.55
N ALA A 90 12.45 -13.59 -6.41
CA ALA A 90 12.09 -15.00 -6.30
C ALA A 90 12.75 -15.68 -5.09
N GLU A 91 13.98 -15.28 -4.80
CA GLU A 91 14.86 -15.80 -3.77
C GLU A 91 14.51 -15.34 -2.36
N LEU A 92 13.73 -14.27 -2.20
CA LEU A 92 13.40 -13.70 -0.90
C LEU A 92 12.66 -14.72 -0.02
N ASN A 93 13.32 -15.26 1.01
CA ASN A 93 12.74 -16.31 1.85
C ASN A 93 12.05 -15.77 3.11
N VAL A 94 10.73 -15.66 3.02
CA VAL A 94 9.87 -15.32 4.16
C VAL A 94 8.90 -16.46 4.41
N SER A 95 8.70 -16.78 5.68
CA SER A 95 7.74 -17.79 6.13
C SER A 95 6.70 -17.15 7.05
N SER A 96 5.60 -17.86 7.24
CA SER A 96 4.51 -17.40 8.09
C SER A 96 3.99 -18.55 8.94
N GLN A 97 3.71 -18.28 10.21
CA GLN A 97 3.15 -19.23 11.15
C GLN A 97 1.91 -18.63 11.82
N VAL A 98 0.83 -19.40 11.86
CA VAL A 98 -0.40 -19.01 12.54
C VAL A 98 -0.43 -19.63 13.93
N ASP A 99 -0.63 -18.80 14.93
CA ASP A 99 -0.94 -19.21 16.29
C ASP A 99 -2.25 -18.55 16.73
N ASN A 100 -3.33 -19.31 16.63
CA ASN A 100 -4.69 -18.89 16.98
C ASN A 100 -5.14 -17.58 16.30
N LYS A 101 -5.04 -16.44 16.99
CA LYS A 101 -5.46 -15.10 16.50
C LYS A 101 -4.28 -14.25 16.02
N ILE A 102 -3.07 -14.80 16.02
CA ILE A 102 -1.84 -14.11 15.70
C ILE A 102 -1.19 -14.80 14.50
N LEU A 103 -0.78 -14.01 13.52
CA LEU A 103 0.05 -14.45 12.42
C LEU A 103 1.46 -13.91 12.65
N PHE A 104 2.43 -14.79 12.76
CA PHE A 104 3.85 -14.45 12.82
C PHE A 104 4.45 -14.54 11.42
N ILE A 105 5.27 -13.55 11.07
CA ILE A 105 6.01 -13.49 9.81
C ILE A 105 7.49 -13.55 10.16
N ASN A 106 8.20 -14.54 9.62
CA ASN A 106 9.60 -14.79 9.93
C ASN A 106 10.43 -14.68 8.65
N MET A 107 11.41 -13.79 8.67
CA MET A 107 12.50 -13.75 7.70
C MET A 107 13.45 -14.92 8.01
N LYS A 108 13.99 -15.62 7.00
CA LYS A 108 15.01 -16.65 7.25
C LYS A 108 16.36 -16.01 7.60
N GLU A 109 17.23 -16.79 8.23
CA GLU A 109 18.62 -16.40 8.45
C GLU A 109 19.29 -16.03 7.11
N ASN A 110 20.09 -14.97 7.12
CA ASN A 110 20.75 -14.37 5.95
C ASN A 110 19.84 -13.71 4.90
N GLU A 111 18.55 -13.54 5.19
CA GLU A 111 17.66 -12.74 4.36
C GLU A 111 17.64 -11.27 4.78
N ALA A 112 17.45 -10.40 3.80
CA ALA A 112 17.32 -8.97 3.99
C ALA A 112 16.23 -8.39 3.07
N LEU A 113 15.51 -7.38 3.58
CA LEU A 113 14.65 -6.54 2.74
C LEU A 113 15.47 -5.38 2.19
N GLU A 114 15.81 -5.46 0.91
CA GLU A 114 16.46 -4.38 0.16
C GLU A 114 15.49 -3.22 -0.15
N GLN A 115 15.98 -2.16 -0.79
CA GLN A 115 15.12 -1.06 -1.20
C GLN A 115 14.06 -1.56 -2.20
N GLY A 116 12.78 -1.34 -1.88
CA GLY A 116 11.65 -1.75 -2.70
C GLY A 116 11.27 -3.23 -2.54
N ASP A 117 12.04 -3.99 -1.76
CA ASP A 117 11.75 -5.39 -1.49
C ASP A 117 10.57 -5.54 -0.54
N GLY A 118 9.77 -6.57 -0.78
CA GLY A 118 8.68 -6.91 0.09
C GLY A 118 7.97 -8.18 -0.29
N VAL A 119 7.00 -8.53 0.55
CA VAL A 119 6.18 -9.73 0.42
C VAL A 119 4.73 -9.41 0.71
N CYS A 120 3.82 -10.16 0.10
CA CYS A 120 2.39 -10.07 0.36
C CYS A 120 1.85 -11.44 0.76
N PHE A 121 1.17 -11.47 1.91
CA PHE A 121 0.48 -12.64 2.42
C PHE A 121 -1.03 -12.45 2.33
N ARG A 122 -1.74 -13.44 1.81
CA ARG A 122 -3.18 -13.57 1.96
C ARG A 122 -3.50 -14.28 3.26
N VAL A 123 -4.16 -13.58 4.18
CA VAL A 123 -4.50 -14.09 5.51
C VAL A 123 -5.98 -14.42 5.55
N PHE A 124 -6.30 -15.67 5.84
CA PHE A 124 -7.66 -16.19 5.93
C PHE A 124 -8.09 -16.22 7.39
N PHE A 125 -9.29 -15.73 7.69
CA PHE A 125 -9.78 -15.65 9.06
C PHE A 125 -11.31 -15.78 9.13
N ASN A 126 -11.79 -16.17 10.32
CA ASN A 126 -13.21 -16.21 10.64
C ASN A 126 -13.60 -15.03 11.54
N SER A 127 -14.76 -14.44 11.26
CA SER A 127 -15.37 -13.43 12.13
C SER A 127 -16.88 -13.41 11.95
N TYR A 128 -17.57 -12.98 13.00
CA TYR A 128 -19.01 -12.74 13.00
C TYR A 128 -19.38 -11.34 12.49
N ASP A 129 -18.48 -10.36 12.63
CA ASP A 129 -18.71 -8.97 12.23
C ASP A 129 -17.44 -8.36 11.61
N TYR A 130 -17.29 -8.56 10.30
CA TYR A 130 -16.08 -8.15 9.61
C TYR A 130 -15.89 -6.63 9.53
N TYR A 131 -16.96 -5.85 9.67
CA TYR A 131 -16.91 -4.38 9.57
C TYR A 131 -16.18 -3.74 10.75
N LYS A 132 -16.12 -4.43 11.90
CA LYS A 132 -15.45 -3.95 13.11
C LYS A 132 -14.01 -4.42 13.24
N ILE A 133 -13.54 -5.28 12.34
CA ILE A 133 -12.19 -5.84 12.45
C ILE A 133 -11.14 -4.77 12.19
N ARG A 134 -10.19 -4.68 13.11
CA ARG A 134 -8.99 -3.87 12.96
C ARG A 134 -7.78 -4.76 13.11
N PHE A 135 -7.04 -4.92 12.01
CA PHE A 135 -5.74 -5.55 12.03
C PHE A 135 -4.68 -4.54 12.45
N ASN A 136 -3.73 -4.99 13.26
CA ASN A 136 -2.55 -4.26 13.66
C ASN A 136 -1.32 -5.11 13.41
N LEU A 137 -0.34 -4.57 12.71
CA LEU A 137 0.95 -5.22 12.48
C LEU A 137 1.95 -4.62 13.47
N MET A 138 2.51 -5.48 14.32
CA MET A 138 3.47 -5.12 15.34
C MET A 138 4.83 -5.71 14.98
N SER A 139 5.90 -4.96 15.19
CA SER A 139 7.27 -5.40 14.97
C SER A 139 8.21 -4.41 15.66
N ARG A 140 9.39 -4.86 16.08
CA ARG A 140 10.50 -3.97 16.40
C ARG A 140 11.68 -4.25 15.49
N ILE A 141 12.14 -3.19 14.81
CA ILE A 141 13.26 -3.24 13.86
C ILE A 141 14.33 -2.25 14.34
N LYS A 142 15.56 -2.72 14.55
CA LYS A 142 16.69 -1.87 14.95
C LYS A 142 16.91 -0.75 13.94
N GLY A 143 17.20 0.46 14.43
CA GLY A 143 17.37 1.64 13.58
C GLY A 143 16.06 2.30 13.14
N THR A 144 14.90 1.79 13.58
CA THR A 144 13.60 2.43 13.36
C THR A 144 12.94 2.79 14.69
N LYS A 145 12.11 3.82 14.69
CA LYS A 145 11.40 4.25 15.90
C LYS A 145 10.24 3.31 16.25
N ASP A 146 9.41 3.00 15.26
CA ASP A 146 8.11 2.34 15.46
C ASP A 146 7.98 1.00 14.69
N GLY A 147 9.06 0.49 14.10
CA GLY A 147 8.98 -0.67 13.19
C GLY A 147 8.20 -0.34 11.91
N PHE A 148 7.41 -1.29 11.40
CA PHE A 148 6.61 -1.10 10.19
C PHE A 148 5.55 0.01 10.36
N LYS A 149 5.53 0.97 9.44
CA LYS A 149 4.54 2.06 9.38
C LYS A 149 3.43 1.78 8.37
N TYR A 150 2.19 2.03 8.77
CA TYR A 150 1.02 1.82 7.91
C TYR A 150 0.99 2.83 6.75
N ILE A 151 0.77 2.34 5.54
CA ILE A 151 0.49 3.15 4.35
C ILE A 151 -0.82 2.68 3.74
N ASN A 152 -1.69 3.62 3.36
CA ASN A 152 -2.96 3.32 2.72
C ASN A 152 -2.82 3.30 1.19
N LEU A 153 -2.66 2.11 0.61
CA LEU A 153 -2.51 1.92 -0.83
C LEU A 153 -3.82 1.96 -1.64
N LYS A 154 -4.98 2.23 -1.01
CA LYS A 154 -6.27 2.32 -1.74
C LYS A 154 -6.28 3.39 -2.83
N ARG A 155 -5.38 4.37 -2.75
CA ARG A 155 -5.23 5.46 -3.73
C ARG A 155 -4.29 5.11 -4.89
N VAL A 156 -3.80 3.88 -4.98
CA VAL A 156 -2.69 3.50 -5.87
C VAL A 156 -3.09 2.37 -6.83
N SER A 157 -4.39 2.13 -7.03
CA SER A 157 -4.88 1.13 -7.99
C SER A 157 -4.30 1.38 -9.39
N LYS A 158 -3.39 0.49 -9.85
CA LYS A 158 -2.55 0.70 -11.04
C LYS A 158 -3.36 0.94 -12.31
N ALA A 159 -4.40 0.15 -12.58
CA ALA A 159 -5.10 0.19 -13.87
C ALA A 159 -6.03 1.41 -14.05
N THR A 160 -6.65 1.89 -12.96
CA THR A 160 -7.59 3.02 -13.04
C THR A 160 -6.93 4.37 -12.81
N HIS A 161 -5.76 4.42 -12.17
CA HIS A 161 -5.03 5.67 -11.96
C HIS A 161 -4.30 6.17 -13.20
N THR A 162 -3.71 5.29 -14.02
CA THR A 162 -2.98 5.73 -15.23
C THR A 162 -3.89 6.48 -16.19
N SER A 163 -5.08 5.94 -16.46
CA SER A 163 -6.06 6.58 -17.34
C SER A 163 -6.54 7.92 -16.78
N ARG A 164 -6.81 8.01 -15.47
CA ARG A 164 -7.20 9.28 -14.82
C ARG A 164 -6.10 10.34 -14.90
N LEU A 165 -4.84 9.98 -14.66
CA LEU A 165 -3.71 10.90 -14.74
C LEU A 165 -3.53 11.45 -16.16
N VAL A 166 -3.59 10.57 -17.17
CA VAL A 166 -3.52 10.94 -18.59
C VAL A 166 -4.68 11.86 -18.96
N ILE A 167 -5.91 11.52 -18.57
CA ILE A 167 -7.10 12.35 -18.81
C ILE A 167 -6.95 13.72 -18.16
N GLY A 168 -6.43 13.81 -16.93
CA GLY A 168 -6.26 15.11 -16.27
C GLY A 168 -5.19 15.98 -16.91
N TRP A 169 -4.04 15.41 -17.30
CA TRP A 169 -3.03 16.15 -18.08
C TRP A 169 -3.59 16.62 -19.41
N PHE A 170 -4.39 15.79 -20.07
CA PHE A 170 -5.08 16.15 -21.31
C PHE A 170 -6.07 17.32 -21.09
N ILE A 171 -6.87 17.30 -20.03
CA ILE A 171 -7.79 18.40 -19.69
C ILE A 171 -7.00 19.70 -19.46
N ILE A 172 -5.88 19.66 -18.73
CA ILE A 172 -5.03 20.83 -18.49
C ILE A 172 -4.50 21.39 -19.82
N LEU A 173 -3.95 20.54 -20.68
CA LEU A 173 -3.43 20.92 -21.99
C LEU A 173 -4.51 21.52 -22.90
N VAL A 174 -5.66 20.86 -23.00
CA VAL A 174 -6.80 21.34 -23.79
C VAL A 174 -7.31 22.68 -23.26
N SER A 175 -7.37 22.89 -21.94
CA SER A 175 -7.80 24.16 -21.35
C SER A 175 -6.87 25.32 -21.74
N ILE A 176 -5.55 25.08 -21.74
CA ILE A 176 -4.55 26.07 -22.19
C ILE A 176 -4.70 26.35 -23.69
N LEU A 177 -4.90 25.31 -24.50
CA LEU A 177 -5.04 25.43 -25.95
C LEU A 177 -6.30 26.21 -26.34
N ILE A 178 -7.47 25.85 -25.80
CA ILE A 178 -8.74 26.55 -26.05
C ILE A 178 -8.60 28.04 -25.71
N ARG A 179 -7.97 28.37 -24.58
CA ARG A 179 -7.75 29.76 -24.18
C ARG A 179 -6.83 30.50 -25.15
N SER A 180 -5.72 29.87 -25.54
CA SER A 180 -4.74 30.46 -26.47
C SER A 180 -5.37 30.73 -27.84
N VAL A 181 -6.13 29.78 -28.37
CA VAL A 181 -6.86 29.92 -29.65
C VAL A 181 -7.93 31.00 -29.56
N GLY A 182 -8.73 31.02 -28.48
CA GLY A 182 -9.75 32.04 -28.27
C GLY A 182 -9.17 33.46 -28.22
N LEU A 183 -8.02 33.65 -27.58
CA LEU A 183 -7.33 34.94 -27.53
C LEU A 183 -6.76 35.36 -28.89
N MET A 184 -6.22 34.41 -29.67
CA MET A 184 -5.77 34.67 -31.04
C MET A 184 -6.90 35.12 -31.97
N ILE A 185 -8.08 34.49 -31.88
CA ILE A 185 -9.25 34.85 -32.72
C ILE A 185 -9.70 36.29 -32.46
N VAL A 186 -9.70 36.71 -31.20
CA VAL A 186 -10.10 38.07 -30.80
C VAL A 186 -9.01 39.11 -31.13
N LYS A 187 -7.88 38.70 -31.74
CA LYS A 187 -6.69 39.54 -32.02
C LYS A 187 -6.14 40.26 -30.78
N ASN A 188 -6.45 39.74 -29.60
CA ASN A 188 -5.92 40.29 -28.37
C ASN A 188 -4.57 39.65 -28.09
N PRO A 189 -3.63 40.39 -27.47
CA PRO A 189 -2.41 39.78 -26.97
C PRO A 189 -2.79 38.66 -25.99
N VAL A 190 -2.08 37.52 -26.06
CA VAL A 190 -2.29 36.39 -25.17
C VAL A 190 -1.78 36.78 -23.79
N VAL A 191 -2.66 37.36 -22.98
CA VAL A 191 -2.35 37.77 -21.60
C VAL A 191 -3.26 36.99 -20.67
N PHE A 192 -2.66 36.11 -19.86
CA PHE A 192 -3.37 35.44 -18.78
C PHE A 192 -3.58 36.42 -17.63
N ARG A 193 -4.78 36.39 -17.04
CA ARG A 193 -5.05 37.18 -15.84
C ARG A 193 -4.31 36.56 -14.65
N GLN A 194 -3.90 37.39 -13.69
CA GLN A 194 -3.19 36.92 -12.50
C GLN A 194 -3.97 35.83 -11.74
N SER A 195 -5.30 35.95 -11.64
CA SER A 195 -6.15 34.93 -11.02
C SER A 195 -6.19 33.60 -11.79
N GLU A 196 -6.19 33.65 -13.13
CA GLU A 196 -6.15 32.45 -13.99
C GLU A 196 -4.82 31.71 -13.81
N LEU A 197 -3.70 32.45 -13.76
CA LEU A 197 -2.37 31.88 -13.52
C LEU A 197 -2.30 31.19 -12.15
N ILE A 198 -2.86 31.79 -11.10
CA ILE A 198 -2.88 31.20 -9.76
C ILE A 198 -3.66 29.87 -9.77
N ILE A 199 -4.84 29.84 -10.40
CA ILE A 199 -5.66 28.63 -10.50
C ILE A 199 -4.91 27.54 -11.27
N LEU A 200 -4.32 27.89 -12.42
CA LEU A 200 -3.58 26.95 -13.24
C LEU A 200 -2.35 26.40 -12.50
N LEU A 201 -1.63 27.24 -11.76
CA LEU A 201 -0.51 26.82 -10.94
C LEU A 201 -0.95 25.81 -9.86
N ILE A 202 -2.05 26.08 -9.15
CA ILE A 202 -2.59 25.17 -8.14
C ILE A 202 -2.95 23.82 -8.76
N ILE A 203 -3.62 23.82 -9.92
CA ILE A 203 -3.98 22.61 -10.64
C ILE A 203 -2.73 21.83 -11.06
N VAL A 204 -1.74 22.50 -11.67
CA VAL A 204 -0.49 21.87 -12.11
C VAL A 204 0.30 21.29 -10.95
N ILE A 205 0.47 22.02 -9.85
CA ILE A 205 1.18 21.53 -8.65
C ILE A 205 0.47 20.30 -8.10
N THR A 206 -0.85 20.37 -7.96
CA THR A 206 -1.67 19.26 -7.43
C THR A 206 -1.58 18.04 -8.34
N TRP A 207 -1.68 18.22 -9.66
CA TRP A 207 -1.64 17.12 -10.61
C TRP A 207 -0.24 16.50 -10.74
N THR A 208 0.80 17.33 -10.64
CA THR A 208 2.20 16.89 -10.59
C THR A 208 2.45 16.05 -9.34
N TYR A 209 1.94 16.48 -8.19
CA TYR A 209 2.01 15.70 -6.95
C TYR A 209 1.36 14.31 -7.11
N TYR A 210 0.15 14.23 -7.66
CA TYR A 210 -0.51 12.93 -7.90
C TYR A 210 0.23 12.06 -8.91
N THR A 211 0.82 12.68 -9.93
CA THR A 211 1.63 11.97 -10.93
C THR A 211 2.90 11.40 -10.30
N TYR A 212 3.59 12.19 -9.48
CA TYR A 212 4.77 11.75 -8.73
C TYR A 212 4.42 10.59 -7.79
N GLU A 213 3.34 10.72 -7.01
CA GLU A 213 2.89 9.66 -6.09
C GLU A 213 2.61 8.35 -6.85
N TYR A 214 1.92 8.42 -7.99
CA TYR A 214 1.66 7.25 -8.83
C TYR A 214 2.94 6.62 -9.37
N ILE A 215 3.84 7.41 -9.98
CA ILE A 215 5.11 6.92 -10.52
C ILE A 215 5.94 6.27 -9.42
N TYR A 216 6.03 6.92 -8.27
CA TYR A 216 6.75 6.42 -7.11
C TYR A 216 6.28 5.02 -6.72
N PHE A 217 4.97 4.81 -6.58
CA PHE A 217 4.47 3.48 -6.23
C PHE A 217 4.50 2.47 -7.38
N ALA A 218 4.34 2.91 -8.63
CA ALA A 218 4.45 2.03 -9.79
C ALA A 218 5.87 1.46 -9.91
N ILE A 219 6.89 2.27 -9.63
CA ILE A 219 8.31 1.89 -9.65
C ILE A 219 8.68 1.08 -8.41
N ASN A 220 8.24 1.47 -7.22
CA ASN A 220 8.68 0.85 -5.97
C ASN A 220 7.86 -0.36 -5.53
N LEU A 221 6.66 -0.58 -6.08
CA LEU A 221 5.82 -1.74 -5.76
C LEU A 221 5.30 -2.44 -7.04
N PRO A 222 6.15 -2.79 -8.03
CA PRO A 222 5.72 -3.42 -9.27
C PRO A 222 5.15 -4.82 -9.00
N TRP A 223 5.72 -5.53 -8.02
CA TRP A 223 5.35 -6.88 -7.60
C TRP A 223 4.04 -6.97 -6.83
N LEU A 224 3.56 -5.84 -6.27
CA LEU A 224 2.29 -5.79 -5.56
C LEU A 224 1.17 -5.51 -6.58
N ASN A 225 0.50 -6.57 -7.02
CA ASN A 225 -0.69 -6.50 -7.86
C ASN A 225 -1.94 -6.28 -6.99
N LEU A 226 -2.25 -5.01 -6.70
CA LEU A 226 -3.46 -4.59 -5.95
C LEU A 226 -4.70 -4.42 -6.84
#